data_AF-A0AAU9X0G8-F1
#
_entry.id   AF-A0AAU9X0G8-F1
#
_cell.length_a   1.000
_cell.length_b   1.000
_cell.length_c   1.000
_cell.angle_alpha   90.00
_cell.angle_beta   90.00
_cell.angle_gamma   90.00
#
_symmetry.space_group_name_H-M   'P 1'
#
loop_
_entity.id
_entity.type
_entity.pdbx_description
1 polymer ?
#
loop_
_entity_poly.entity_id
_entity_poly.type
_entity_poly.pdbx_seq_one_letter_code
_entity_poly.pdbx_strand_id
1 'polypeptide(L)'
;MLLHAGDCSRDHQRIVVQSPDTEVAALCVYACNMINTQQLWFRTGVKDKLRFLPVHRLAEKLGEDLCRLIPSFHALTGCDSTSALYQIGKRKAWKALLQTKDVYVDLAGLGDNVPPLQSVAKTAEAFISSLYAIPSRAGTTADDVRYWVFCQRKQKNNGLPPTSDSLQLHIQRANYQAMIWKRCLQAFQQLPQPMGNGWDKGDDGSLMPLLMTRDAAPKGLAELTV
;
A
#
# COMPACT_ATOMS: atom_id res chain seq x y z
N MET A 1 15.62 -0.74 12.33
CA MET A 1 15.36 0.60 12.91
C MET A 1 14.22 0.55 13.94
N LEU A 2 13.01 0.14 13.55
CA LEU A 2 11.87 0.06 14.49
C LEU A 2 12.07 -0.98 15.60
N LEU A 3 12.63 -2.14 15.28
CA LEU A 3 13.06 -3.13 16.29
C LEU A 3 13.97 -2.51 17.37
N HIS A 4 14.97 -1.72 16.98
CA HIS A 4 15.85 -1.03 17.93
C HIS A 4 15.11 0.01 18.74
N ALA A 5 14.16 0.73 18.15
CA ALA A 5 13.28 1.63 18.91
C ALA A 5 12.44 0.85 19.95
N GLY A 6 11.94 -0.35 19.60
CA GLY A 6 11.26 -1.23 20.55
C GLY A 6 12.16 -1.75 21.67
N ASP A 7 13.42 -2.03 21.38
CA ASP A 7 14.39 -2.45 22.41
C ASP A 7 14.75 -1.28 23.35
N CYS A 8 15.06 -0.10 22.80
CA CYS A 8 15.35 1.12 23.55
C CYS A 8 14.18 1.57 24.45
N SER A 9 12.92 1.22 24.12
CA SER A 9 11.77 1.61 24.92
C SER A 9 11.67 0.91 26.27
N ARG A 10 12.50 -0.12 26.51
CA ARG A 10 12.61 -0.76 27.82
C ARG A 10 13.21 0.19 28.86
N ASP A 11 14.19 1.01 28.44
CA ASP A 11 14.96 1.88 29.33
C ASP A 11 14.70 3.38 29.08
N HIS A 12 14.01 3.73 27.99
CA HIS A 12 13.82 5.12 27.57
C HIS A 12 12.36 5.48 27.27
N GLN A 13 11.89 6.52 27.97
CA GLN A 13 10.54 7.09 27.81
C GLN A 13 10.39 8.01 26.60
N ARG A 14 11.51 8.44 25.99
CA ARG A 14 11.54 9.26 24.78
C ARG A 14 12.50 8.64 23.78
N ILE A 15 12.01 8.38 22.57
CA ILE A 15 12.78 7.76 21.50
C ILE A 15 12.68 8.62 20.25
N VAL A 16 13.82 8.84 19.61
CA VAL A 16 13.91 9.55 18.33
C VAL A 16 14.38 8.58 17.27
N VAL A 17 13.52 8.30 16.31
CA VAL A 17 13.88 7.56 15.10
C VAL A 17 14.31 8.57 14.04
N GLN A 18 15.53 8.45 13.52
CA GLN A 18 16.05 9.35 12.49
C GLN A 18 16.10 8.66 11.14
N SER A 19 15.38 9.21 10.15
CA SER A 19 15.44 8.74 8.76
C SER A 19 14.97 9.82 7.78
N PRO A 20 15.57 9.93 6.57
CA PRO A 20 15.02 10.75 5.49
C PRO A 20 13.81 10.08 4.80
N ASP A 21 13.61 8.79 5.03
CA ASP A 21 12.65 7.96 4.30
C ASP A 21 11.23 8.04 4.90
N THR A 22 10.25 8.18 4.01
CA THR A 22 8.82 8.27 4.35
C THR A 22 8.23 6.91 4.74
N GLU A 23 8.77 5.80 4.24
CA GLU A 23 8.33 4.46 4.64
C GLU A 23 8.61 4.23 6.12
N VAL A 24 9.80 4.62 6.59
CA VAL A 24 10.15 4.57 8.02
C VAL A 24 9.21 5.44 8.85
N ALA A 25 8.86 6.64 8.37
CA ALA A 25 7.90 7.51 9.06
C ALA A 25 6.51 6.85 9.20
N ALA A 26 6.04 6.19 8.14
CA ALA A 26 4.79 5.44 8.14
C ALA A 26 4.83 4.28 9.14
N LEU A 27 5.95 3.55 9.21
CA LEU A 27 6.15 2.49 10.20
C LEU A 27 6.23 2.99 11.63
N CYS A 28 6.80 4.17 11.88
CA CYS A 28 6.76 4.78 13.20
C CYS A 28 5.33 5.04 13.67
N VAL A 29 4.44 5.52 12.78
CA VAL A 29 3.03 5.72 13.12
C VAL A 29 2.34 4.40 13.42
N TYR A 30 2.54 3.39 12.57
CA TYR A 30 1.99 2.04 12.78
C TYR A 30 2.43 1.43 14.11
N ALA A 31 3.73 1.43 14.39
CA ALA A 31 4.32 0.80 15.57
C ALA A 31 4.20 1.64 16.85
N CYS A 32 3.67 2.87 16.79
CA CYS A 32 3.69 3.81 17.91
C CYS A 32 3.03 3.25 19.17
N ASN A 33 1.89 2.55 19.02
CA ASN A 33 1.17 1.95 20.13
C ASN A 33 1.74 0.58 20.55
N MET A 34 2.69 0.04 19.78
CA MET A 34 3.35 -1.25 20.06
C MET A 34 4.69 -1.06 20.79
N ILE A 35 5.33 0.09 20.58
CA ILE A 35 6.55 0.47 21.28
C ILE A 35 6.16 1.14 22.60
N ASN A 36 6.56 0.54 23.72
CA ASN A 36 6.20 1.01 25.06
C ASN A 36 7.01 2.26 25.46
N THR A 37 6.69 3.40 24.86
CA THR A 37 7.37 4.69 25.12
C THR A 37 6.35 5.82 25.24
N GLN A 38 6.59 6.78 26.13
CA GLN A 38 5.72 7.96 26.26
C GLN A 38 5.82 8.88 25.04
N GLN A 39 7.00 8.97 24.42
CA GLN A 39 7.26 9.93 23.36
C GLN A 39 8.08 9.34 22.23
N LEU A 40 7.40 8.89 21.18
CA LEU A 40 8.03 8.56 19.91
C LEU A 40 8.10 9.80 19.01
N TRP A 41 9.30 10.09 18.51
CA TRP A 41 9.60 11.20 17.60
C TRP A 41 10.26 10.68 16.32
N PHE A 42 9.96 11.33 15.20
CA PHE A 42 10.61 11.07 13.93
C PHE A 42 11.42 12.29 13.48
N ARG A 43 12.73 12.15 13.38
CA ARG A 43 13.65 13.20 12.94
C ARG A 43 13.95 13.02 11.46
N THR A 44 13.69 14.07 10.67
CA THR A 44 13.90 14.05 9.21
C THR A 44 14.31 15.42 8.68
N GLY A 45 14.67 15.49 7.40
CA GLY A 45 15.21 16.69 6.75
C GLY A 45 16.72 16.86 6.93
N VAL A 46 17.29 17.82 6.21
CA VAL A 46 18.72 18.14 6.21
C VAL A 46 18.92 19.63 6.48
N LYS A 47 20.05 19.99 7.11
CA LYS A 47 20.45 21.38 7.38
C LYS A 47 19.31 22.20 8.01
N ASP A 48 18.90 23.28 7.34
CA ASP A 48 17.86 24.23 7.70
C ASP A 48 16.44 23.65 7.68
N LYS A 49 16.23 22.52 7.00
CA LYS A 49 14.92 21.82 6.92
C LYS A 49 14.77 20.69 7.93
N LEU A 50 15.73 20.55 8.85
CA LEU A 50 15.69 19.52 9.89
C LEU A 50 14.50 19.76 10.83
N ARG A 51 13.71 18.72 11.06
CA ARG A 51 12.50 18.80 11.88
C ARG A 51 12.26 17.51 12.66
N PHE A 52 11.58 17.66 13.79
CA PHE A 52 11.13 16.57 14.65
C PHE A 52 9.61 16.50 14.60
N LEU A 53 9.09 15.36 14.19
CA LEU A 53 7.66 15.09 14.11
C LEU A 53 7.24 14.28 15.35
N PRO A 54 6.26 14.75 16.15
CA PRO A 54 5.76 14.02 17.30
C PRO A 54 4.84 12.88 16.85
N VAL A 55 5.42 11.70 16.58
CA VAL A 55 4.68 10.53 16.08
C VAL A 55 3.60 10.09 17.07
N HIS A 56 3.89 10.13 18.38
CA HIS A 56 2.91 9.81 19.43
C HIS A 56 1.63 10.65 19.35
N ARG A 57 1.73 11.97 19.11
CA ARG A 57 0.56 12.84 18.92
C ARG A 57 -0.16 12.57 17.60
N LEU A 58 0.59 12.22 16.55
CA LEU A 58 0.00 11.87 15.26
C LEU A 58 -0.81 10.57 15.37
N ALA A 59 -0.24 9.54 16.02
CA ALA A 59 -0.91 8.26 16.27
C ALA A 59 -2.17 8.45 17.14
N GLU A 60 -2.08 9.23 18.21
CA GLU A 60 -3.23 9.59 19.06
C GLU A 60 -4.36 10.23 18.23
N LYS A 61 -4.03 11.20 17.37
CA LYS A 61 -5.02 11.87 16.52
C LYS A 61 -5.62 10.95 15.45
N LEU A 62 -4.85 10.01 14.93
CA LEU A 62 -5.31 9.06 13.92
C LEU A 62 -6.19 7.96 14.54
N GLY A 63 -5.94 7.61 15.80
CA GLY A 63 -6.56 6.45 16.44
C GLY A 63 -5.97 5.13 15.95
N GLU A 64 -6.28 4.06 16.67
CA GLU A 64 -5.68 2.73 16.44
C GLU A 64 -6.01 2.19 15.05
N ASP A 65 -7.27 2.26 14.61
CA ASP A 65 -7.73 1.68 13.34
C ASP A 65 -6.96 2.26 12.14
N LEU A 66 -6.81 3.58 12.08
CA LEU A 66 -6.09 4.23 10.99
C LEU A 66 -4.58 3.94 11.08
N CYS A 67 -4.01 3.88 12.28
CA CYS A 67 -2.61 3.50 12.46
C CYS A 67 -2.35 2.08 11.91
N ARG A 68 -3.24 1.12 12.20
CA ARG A 68 -3.16 -0.26 11.70
C ARG A 68 -3.28 -0.36 10.18
N LEU A 69 -4.01 0.56 9.56
CA LEU A 69 -4.23 0.61 8.11
C LEU A 69 -3.04 1.21 7.34
N ILE A 70 -2.18 2.02 7.99
CA ILE A 70 -1.07 2.74 7.33
C ILE A 70 -0.18 1.83 6.45
N PRO A 71 0.32 0.67 6.91
CA PRO A 71 1.17 -0.19 6.07
C PRO A 71 0.44 -0.62 4.79
N SER A 72 -0.81 -1.05 4.92
CA SER A 72 -1.65 -1.47 3.80
C SER A 72 -1.89 -0.33 2.81
N PHE A 73 -2.25 0.84 3.30
CA PHE A 73 -2.47 2.02 2.45
C PHE A 73 -1.20 2.45 1.72
N HIS A 74 -0.06 2.46 2.42
CA HIS A 74 1.20 2.88 1.81
C HIS A 74 1.62 1.90 0.70
N ALA A 75 1.52 0.60 0.94
CA ALA A 75 1.85 -0.44 -0.03
C ALA A 75 0.90 -0.43 -1.25
N LEU A 76 -0.41 -0.21 -1.03
CA LEU A 76 -1.41 -0.17 -2.11
C LEU A 76 -1.28 1.08 -3.00
N THR A 77 -0.92 2.22 -2.42
CA THR A 77 -0.82 3.50 -3.15
C THR A 77 0.55 3.74 -3.78
N GLY A 78 1.44 2.75 -3.68
CA GLY A 78 2.79 2.73 -4.25
C GLY A 78 3.86 3.04 -3.22
N CYS A 79 4.92 2.26 -3.21
CA CYS A 79 6.09 2.39 -2.33
C CYS A 79 7.34 1.96 -3.12
N ASP A 80 8.49 1.80 -2.49
CA ASP A 80 9.71 1.44 -3.25
C ASP A 80 9.61 0.05 -3.91
N SER A 81 8.80 -0.86 -3.35
CA SER A 81 8.59 -2.21 -3.87
C SER A 81 7.26 -2.43 -4.63
N THR A 82 6.41 -1.40 -4.71
CA THR A 82 5.10 -1.48 -5.39
C THR A 82 4.81 -0.28 -6.27
N SER A 83 4.10 -0.50 -7.38
CA SER A 83 3.84 0.55 -8.36
C SER A 83 2.96 1.69 -7.78
N ALA A 84 3.28 2.93 -8.16
CA ALA A 84 2.40 4.06 -7.92
C ALA A 84 1.22 4.10 -8.92
N LEU A 85 0.09 4.63 -8.49
CA LEU A 85 -1.07 4.85 -9.36
C LEU A 85 -0.88 6.11 -10.20
N TYR A 86 -1.03 6.01 -11.52
CA TYR A 86 -0.82 7.13 -12.44
C TYR A 86 -1.76 8.31 -12.11
N GLN A 87 -1.16 9.50 -11.90
CA GLN A 87 -1.85 10.75 -11.50
C GLN A 87 -2.69 10.69 -10.21
N ILE A 88 -2.57 9.63 -9.41
CA ILE A 88 -3.25 9.50 -8.12
C ILE A 88 -2.19 9.51 -7.02
N GLY A 89 -1.96 10.69 -6.45
CA GLY A 89 -1.04 10.83 -5.32
C GLY A 89 -1.64 10.34 -3.99
N LYS A 90 -0.78 9.91 -3.06
CA LYS A 90 -1.18 9.45 -1.70
C LYS A 90 -2.09 10.44 -0.97
N ARG A 91 -1.88 11.75 -1.15
CA ARG A 91 -2.76 12.78 -0.55
C ARG A 91 -4.21 12.68 -1.04
N LYS A 92 -4.41 12.41 -2.34
CA LYS A 92 -5.75 12.23 -2.93
C LYS A 92 -6.38 10.94 -2.39
N ALA A 93 -5.62 9.84 -2.41
CA ALA A 93 -6.07 8.55 -1.89
C ALA A 93 -6.44 8.60 -0.41
N TRP A 94 -5.64 9.29 0.41
CA TRP A 94 -5.88 9.46 1.84
C TRP A 94 -7.18 10.22 2.13
N LYS A 95 -7.46 11.29 1.37
CA LYS A 95 -8.73 12.02 1.50
C LYS A 95 -9.94 11.15 1.17
N ALA A 96 -9.84 10.34 0.11
CA ALA A 96 -10.90 9.41 -0.27
C ALA A 96 -11.11 8.35 0.82
N LEU A 97 -10.02 7.77 1.33
CA LEU A 97 -10.07 6.80 2.43
C LEU A 97 -10.78 7.39 3.66
N LEU A 98 -10.42 8.59 4.12
CA LEU A 98 -11.03 9.19 5.31
C LEU A 98 -12.55 9.42 5.17
N GLN A 99 -13.05 9.65 3.96
CA GLN A 99 -14.49 9.82 3.71
C GLN A 99 -15.27 8.50 3.80
N THR A 100 -14.58 7.37 3.66
CA THR A 100 -15.18 6.04 3.48
C THR A 100 -14.46 4.99 4.32
N LYS A 101 -13.81 5.40 5.42
CA LYS A 101 -12.89 4.54 6.18
C LYS A 101 -13.56 3.26 6.68
N ASP A 102 -14.83 3.35 7.08
CA ASP A 102 -15.59 2.22 7.63
C ASP A 102 -15.91 1.18 6.55
N VAL A 103 -15.99 1.60 5.28
CA VAL A 103 -16.14 0.71 4.11
C VAL A 103 -14.84 -0.06 3.84
N TYR A 104 -13.70 0.51 4.23
CA TYR A 104 -12.37 -0.01 3.92
C TYR A 104 -11.63 -0.53 5.16
N VAL A 105 -12.35 -0.85 6.24
CA VAL A 105 -11.77 -1.35 7.50
C VAL A 105 -10.94 -2.61 7.29
N ASP A 106 -11.39 -3.51 6.41
CA ASP A 106 -10.68 -4.76 6.10
C ASP A 106 -9.32 -4.55 5.42
N LEU A 107 -9.01 -3.35 4.90
CA LEU A 107 -7.68 -3.05 4.37
C LEU A 107 -6.60 -3.19 5.43
N ALA A 108 -6.93 -2.94 6.71
CA ALA A 108 -6.02 -3.19 7.81
C ALA A 108 -5.59 -4.67 7.89
N GLY A 109 -6.30 -5.59 7.24
CA GLY A 109 -5.97 -7.02 7.14
C GLY A 109 -4.90 -7.38 6.10
N LEU A 110 -4.52 -6.47 5.18
CA LEU A 110 -3.45 -6.74 4.22
C LEU A 110 -2.14 -7.01 4.94
N GLY A 111 -1.48 -8.12 4.59
CA GLY A 111 -0.24 -8.60 5.20
C GLY A 111 -0.42 -9.56 6.37
N ASP A 112 -1.67 -9.86 6.79
CA ASP A 112 -1.92 -10.84 7.84
C ASP A 112 -1.85 -12.28 7.33
N ASN A 113 -2.23 -12.49 6.07
CA ASN A 113 -2.19 -13.77 5.37
C ASN A 113 -1.45 -13.63 4.04
N VAL A 114 -0.73 -14.66 3.61
CA VAL A 114 -0.10 -14.73 2.29
C VAL A 114 -0.50 -16.07 1.66
N PRO A 115 -1.31 -16.07 0.58
CA PRO A 115 -1.91 -14.91 -0.11
C PRO A 115 -2.97 -14.17 0.75
N PRO A 116 -3.37 -12.94 0.37
CA PRO A 116 -4.43 -12.22 1.07
C PRO A 116 -5.75 -12.99 1.04
N LEU A 117 -6.56 -12.83 2.08
CA LEU A 117 -7.94 -13.33 2.08
C LEU A 117 -8.75 -12.66 0.96
N GLN A 118 -9.68 -13.41 0.37
CA GLN A 118 -10.47 -12.91 -0.76
C GLN A 118 -11.29 -11.66 -0.39
N SER A 119 -11.81 -11.56 0.84
CA SER A 119 -12.52 -10.38 1.33
C SER A 119 -11.62 -9.15 1.34
N VAL A 120 -10.42 -9.28 1.92
CA VAL A 120 -9.40 -8.21 1.99
C VAL A 120 -8.98 -7.77 0.58
N ALA A 121 -8.75 -8.73 -0.33
CA ALA A 121 -8.40 -8.44 -1.71
C ALA A 121 -9.51 -7.70 -2.47
N LYS A 122 -10.78 -8.09 -2.28
CA LYS A 122 -11.94 -7.39 -2.84
C LYS A 122 -12.07 -5.96 -2.29
N THR A 123 -11.85 -5.77 -0.99
CA THR A 123 -11.86 -4.44 -0.36
C THR A 123 -10.72 -3.56 -0.91
N ALA A 124 -9.53 -4.13 -1.13
CA ALA A 124 -8.41 -3.45 -1.76
C ALA A 124 -8.70 -3.04 -3.21
N GLU A 125 -9.29 -3.93 -4.01
CA GLU A 125 -9.71 -3.63 -5.37
C GLU A 125 -10.78 -2.53 -5.40
N ALA A 126 -11.80 -2.61 -4.55
CA ALA A 126 -12.84 -1.60 -4.45
C ALA A 126 -12.29 -0.23 -3.99
N PHE A 127 -11.31 -0.23 -3.08
CA PHE A 127 -10.63 1.00 -2.66
C PHE A 127 -9.86 1.64 -3.81
N ILE A 128 -9.05 0.87 -4.54
CA ILE A 128 -8.28 1.42 -5.66
C ILE A 128 -9.19 1.90 -6.78
N SER A 129 -10.24 1.14 -7.09
CA SER A 129 -11.22 1.48 -8.13
C SER A 129 -11.97 2.78 -7.82
N SER A 130 -12.31 3.03 -6.54
CA SER A 130 -13.00 4.27 -6.13
C SER A 130 -12.16 5.54 -6.32
N LEU A 131 -10.83 5.42 -6.46
CA LEU A 131 -9.94 6.56 -6.74
C LEU A 131 -10.06 7.10 -8.17
N TYR A 132 -10.66 6.32 -9.07
CA TYR A 132 -10.85 6.65 -10.48
C TYR A 132 -12.27 7.13 -10.80
N ALA A 133 -13.29 6.46 -10.25
CA ALA A 133 -14.70 6.78 -10.46
C ALA A 133 -15.56 6.40 -9.25
N ILE A 134 -16.75 7.01 -9.16
CA ILE A 134 -17.69 6.75 -8.07
C ILE A 134 -18.38 5.40 -8.32
N PRO A 135 -18.42 4.47 -7.33
CA PRO A 135 -18.94 3.13 -7.53
C PRO A 135 -20.36 3.05 -8.10
N SER A 136 -21.25 3.96 -7.67
CA SER A 136 -22.64 4.00 -8.14
C SER A 136 -22.80 4.29 -9.63
N ARG A 137 -21.75 4.78 -10.31
CA ARG A 137 -21.77 5.05 -11.75
C ARG A 137 -20.97 4.04 -12.57
N ALA A 138 -19.90 3.51 -11.99
CA ALA A 138 -18.85 2.82 -12.73
C ALA A 138 -18.64 1.36 -12.29
N GLY A 139 -19.41 0.86 -11.32
CA GLY A 139 -19.20 -0.46 -10.74
C GLY A 139 -18.14 -0.47 -9.63
N THR A 140 -17.85 -1.66 -9.11
CA THR A 140 -16.94 -1.84 -7.96
C THR A 140 -15.64 -2.57 -8.32
N THR A 141 -15.58 -3.20 -9.49
CA THR A 141 -14.36 -3.88 -9.97
C THR A 141 -13.50 -2.93 -10.79
N ALA A 142 -12.21 -3.23 -10.89
CA ALA A 142 -11.30 -2.42 -11.70
C ALA A 142 -11.66 -2.49 -13.19
N ASP A 143 -12.12 -3.65 -13.69
CA ASP A 143 -12.57 -3.82 -15.08
C ASP A 143 -13.82 -2.96 -15.39
N ASP A 144 -14.83 -2.93 -14.51
CA ASP A 144 -16.02 -2.09 -14.68
C ASP A 144 -15.64 -0.61 -14.75
N VAL A 145 -14.81 -0.16 -13.81
CA VAL A 145 -14.36 1.23 -13.73
C VAL A 145 -13.48 1.59 -14.92
N ARG A 146 -12.63 0.67 -15.37
CA ARG A 146 -11.80 0.85 -16.56
C ARG A 146 -12.65 1.03 -17.81
N TYR A 147 -13.65 0.17 -18.02
CA TYR A 147 -14.59 0.29 -19.14
C TYR A 147 -15.37 1.61 -19.10
N TRP A 148 -15.90 1.98 -17.92
CA TRP A 148 -16.63 3.23 -17.76
C TRP A 148 -15.76 4.46 -18.06
N VAL A 149 -14.53 4.50 -17.53
CA VAL A 149 -13.59 5.61 -17.78
C VAL A 149 -13.24 5.70 -19.26
N PHE A 150 -13.04 4.56 -19.94
CA PHE A 150 -12.76 4.50 -21.37
C PHE A 150 -13.91 5.07 -22.22
N CYS A 151 -15.15 4.70 -21.92
CA CYS A 151 -16.32 5.18 -22.66
C CYS A 151 -16.61 6.67 -22.42
N GLN A 152 -16.33 7.18 -21.21
CA GLN A 152 -16.77 8.52 -20.80
C GLN A 152 -15.73 9.61 -20.99
N ARG A 153 -14.44 9.26 -21.01
CA ARG A 153 -13.36 10.24 -21.04
C ARG A 153 -12.43 9.91 -22.20
N LYS A 154 -12.12 10.90 -23.05
CA LYS A 154 -11.05 10.83 -24.06
C LYS A 154 -9.65 10.79 -23.40
N GLN A 155 -9.43 9.87 -22.47
CA GLN A 155 -8.18 9.72 -21.74
C GLN A 155 -7.16 8.96 -22.58
N LYS A 156 -5.90 9.32 -22.42
CA LYS A 156 -4.79 8.50 -22.91
C LYS A 156 -4.78 7.16 -22.13
N ASN A 157 -4.28 6.09 -22.75
CA ASN A 157 -4.25 4.75 -22.14
C ASN A 157 -3.67 4.72 -20.72
N ASN A 158 -2.67 5.54 -20.41
CA ASN A 158 -2.03 5.59 -19.09
C ASN A 158 -2.95 6.18 -18.00
N GLY A 159 -3.98 6.94 -18.38
CA GLY A 159 -4.99 7.50 -17.47
C GLY A 159 -6.13 6.53 -17.14
N LEU A 160 -6.14 5.34 -17.75
CA LEU A 160 -7.11 4.30 -17.44
C LEU A 160 -6.74 3.61 -16.10
N PRO A 161 -7.73 3.20 -15.30
CA PRO A 161 -7.52 2.30 -14.16
C PRO A 161 -6.83 1.00 -14.59
N PRO A 162 -6.11 0.30 -13.70
CA PRO A 162 -5.61 -1.05 -14.00
C PRO A 162 -6.77 -1.99 -14.37
N THR A 163 -6.45 -3.12 -15.01
CA THR A 163 -7.42 -4.24 -15.12
C THR A 163 -7.52 -4.94 -13.78
N SER A 164 -8.61 -5.66 -13.54
CA SER A 164 -8.74 -6.50 -12.33
C SER A 164 -7.59 -7.50 -12.24
N ASP A 165 -7.16 -8.09 -13.36
CA ASP A 165 -6.02 -9.01 -13.41
C ASP A 165 -4.69 -8.37 -12.92
N SER A 166 -4.30 -7.23 -13.49
CA SER A 166 -3.07 -6.53 -13.10
C SER A 166 -3.15 -5.95 -11.69
N LEU A 167 -4.35 -5.51 -11.27
CA LEU A 167 -4.59 -5.00 -9.92
C LEU A 167 -4.50 -6.11 -8.87
N GLN A 168 -4.98 -7.33 -9.15
CA GLN A 168 -4.84 -8.46 -8.23
C GLN A 168 -3.36 -8.79 -7.98
N LEU A 169 -2.51 -8.77 -9.01
CA LEU A 169 -1.06 -8.94 -8.85
C LEU A 169 -0.45 -7.80 -8.02
N HIS A 170 -0.89 -6.55 -8.21
CA HIS A 170 -0.47 -5.42 -7.39
C HIS A 170 -0.90 -5.57 -5.92
N ILE A 171 -2.11 -6.04 -5.66
CA ILE A 171 -2.62 -6.31 -4.31
C ILE A 171 -1.79 -7.41 -3.63
N GLN A 172 -1.41 -8.47 -4.35
CA GLN A 172 -0.52 -9.51 -3.82
C GLN A 172 0.84 -8.95 -3.41
N ARG A 173 1.45 -8.10 -4.24
CA ARG A 173 2.71 -7.43 -3.91
C ARG A 173 2.57 -6.51 -2.70
N ALA A 174 1.52 -5.70 -2.68
CA ALA A 174 1.22 -4.81 -1.56
C ALA A 174 0.96 -5.58 -0.25
N ASN A 175 0.28 -6.73 -0.34
CA ASN A 175 0.05 -7.63 0.78
C ASN A 175 1.37 -8.18 1.33
N TYR A 176 2.26 -8.66 0.47
CA TYR A 176 3.56 -9.17 0.86
C TYR A 176 4.44 -8.08 1.49
N GLN A 177 4.44 -6.86 0.95
CA GLN A 177 5.15 -5.73 1.54
C GLN A 177 4.58 -5.37 2.93
N ALA A 178 3.25 -5.28 3.04
CA ALA A 178 2.57 -5.00 4.31
C ALA A 178 2.88 -6.07 5.37
N MET A 179 2.97 -7.34 4.96
CA MET A 179 3.35 -8.45 5.84
C MET A 179 4.72 -8.21 6.50
N ILE A 180 5.73 -7.81 5.73
CA ILE A 180 7.07 -7.51 6.24
C ILE A 180 7.02 -6.34 7.23
N TRP A 181 6.33 -5.27 6.83
CA TRP A 181 6.19 -4.05 7.62
C TRP A 181 5.46 -4.25 8.94
N LYS A 182 4.40 -5.05 8.94
CA LYS A 182 3.66 -5.39 10.17
C LYS A 182 4.51 -6.15 11.19
N ARG A 183 5.56 -6.82 10.74
CA ARG A 183 6.54 -7.51 11.59
C ARG A 183 7.78 -6.66 11.89
N CYS A 184 7.70 -5.33 11.78
CA CYS A 184 8.85 -4.44 11.97
C CYS A 184 9.51 -4.48 13.37
N LEU A 185 8.85 -5.09 14.36
CA LEU A 185 9.39 -5.34 15.71
C LEU A 185 9.86 -6.79 15.91
N GLN A 186 9.81 -7.64 14.88
CA GLN A 186 10.32 -9.00 14.92
C GLN A 186 11.75 -9.04 14.38
N ALA A 187 12.69 -9.52 15.20
CA ALA A 187 14.12 -9.55 14.85
C ALA A 187 14.44 -10.48 13.68
N PHE A 188 13.91 -11.70 13.71
CA PHE A 188 14.10 -12.69 12.67
C PHE A 188 12.75 -13.03 12.05
N GLN A 189 12.52 -12.54 10.82
CA GLN A 189 11.31 -12.81 10.07
C GLN A 189 11.53 -14.02 9.16
N GLN A 190 10.77 -15.09 9.38
CA GLN A 190 10.69 -16.19 8.42
C GLN A 190 9.75 -15.79 7.29
N LEU A 191 10.32 -15.30 6.19
CA LEU A 191 9.56 -14.82 5.05
C LEU A 191 9.33 -15.96 4.04
N PRO A 192 8.09 -16.14 3.54
CA PRO A 192 7.86 -17.00 2.38
C PRO A 192 8.59 -16.45 1.15
N GLN A 193 8.76 -17.24 0.10
CA GLN A 193 9.36 -16.72 -1.13
C GLN A 193 8.46 -15.66 -1.78
N PRO A 194 9.03 -14.57 -2.35
CA PRO A 194 8.25 -13.53 -3.00
C PRO A 194 7.64 -13.97 -4.33
N MET A 195 8.25 -14.97 -5.00
CA MET A 195 7.71 -15.56 -6.23
C MET A 195 6.30 -16.11 -5.99
N GLY A 196 5.38 -15.84 -6.91
CA GLY A 196 3.97 -16.22 -6.75
C GLY A 196 3.13 -15.24 -5.92
N ASN A 197 3.74 -14.20 -5.34
CA ASN A 197 3.04 -13.09 -4.66
C ASN A 197 3.00 -11.83 -5.55
N GLY A 198 2.76 -12.01 -6.84
CA GLY A 198 2.76 -10.95 -7.84
C GLY A 198 4.15 -10.59 -8.38
N TRP A 199 5.19 -11.36 -8.04
CA TRP A 199 6.50 -11.32 -8.67
C TRP A 199 6.87 -12.66 -9.30
N ASP A 200 7.78 -12.59 -10.26
CA ASP A 200 8.45 -13.73 -10.89
C ASP A 200 9.96 -13.50 -10.95
N LYS A 201 10.71 -14.55 -11.27
CA LYS A 201 12.16 -14.49 -11.44
C LYS A 201 12.49 -14.11 -12.88
N GLY A 202 13.18 -12.99 -13.07
CA GLY A 202 13.72 -12.57 -14.36
C GLY A 202 14.88 -13.46 -14.81
N ASP A 203 15.25 -13.30 -16.09
CA ASP A 203 16.32 -14.10 -16.72
C ASP A 203 17.68 -13.94 -16.05
N ASP A 204 17.95 -12.76 -15.47
CA ASP A 204 19.15 -12.43 -14.70
C ASP A 204 19.07 -12.87 -13.22
N GLY A 205 17.97 -13.54 -12.84
CA GLY A 205 17.68 -13.94 -11.48
C GLY A 205 17.14 -12.84 -10.58
N SER A 206 16.93 -11.63 -11.09
CA SER A 206 16.28 -10.54 -10.36
C SER A 206 14.79 -10.83 -10.13
N LEU A 207 14.21 -10.19 -9.12
CA LEU A 207 12.77 -10.29 -8.86
C LEU A 207 12.04 -9.23 -9.68
N MET A 208 11.18 -9.66 -10.61
CA MET A 208 10.45 -8.78 -11.51
C MET A 208 8.95 -8.83 -11.23
N PRO A 209 8.24 -7.69 -11.25
CA PRO A 209 6.80 -7.69 -11.04
C PRO A 209 6.09 -8.36 -12.22
N LEU A 210 5.22 -9.34 -11.93
CA LEU A 210 4.32 -9.89 -12.92
C LEU A 210 3.26 -8.83 -13.24
N LEU A 211 3.17 -8.42 -14.51
CA LEU A 211 2.32 -7.28 -14.92
C LEU A 211 0.87 -7.70 -15.17
N MET A 212 0.67 -8.87 -15.78
CA MET A 212 -0.64 -9.46 -16.09
C MET A 212 -0.48 -10.99 -16.25
N THR A 213 -1.53 -11.73 -15.98
CA THR A 213 -1.61 -13.19 -16.25
C THR A 213 -2.45 -13.51 -17.47
N ARG A 214 -3.24 -12.54 -17.94
CA ARG A 214 -4.08 -12.66 -19.13
C ARG A 214 -3.42 -12.01 -20.34
N ASP A 215 -3.75 -12.51 -21.52
CA ASP A 215 -3.36 -11.90 -22.78
C ASP A 215 -3.89 -10.45 -22.87
N ALA A 216 -3.07 -9.54 -23.40
CA ALA A 216 -3.43 -8.12 -23.51
C ALA A 216 -4.67 -7.86 -24.39
N ALA A 217 -4.98 -8.79 -25.29
CA ALA A 217 -6.17 -8.81 -26.11
C ALA A 217 -6.69 -10.25 -26.26
N PRO A 218 -8.01 -10.46 -26.47
CA PRO A 218 -8.54 -11.77 -26.82
C PRO A 218 -7.88 -12.34 -28.07
N LYS A 219 -7.67 -13.66 -28.08
CA LYS A 219 -7.19 -14.38 -29.28
C LYS A 219 -8.16 -14.13 -30.44
N GLY A 220 -7.66 -13.59 -31.54
CA GLY A 220 -8.45 -13.23 -32.74
C GLY A 220 -8.71 -11.72 -32.92
N LEU A 221 -8.51 -10.87 -31.90
CA LEU A 221 -8.73 -9.42 -32.07
C LEU A 221 -7.67 -8.76 -32.96
N ALA A 222 -6.42 -9.24 -32.90
CA ALA A 222 -5.34 -8.77 -33.76
C ALA A 222 -5.56 -9.12 -35.25
N GLU A 223 -6.43 -10.08 -35.54
CA GLU A 223 -6.79 -10.49 -36.91
C GLU A 223 -7.85 -9.57 -37.53
N LEU A 224 -8.53 -8.74 -36.72
CA LEU A 224 -9.55 -7.78 -37.18
C LEU A 224 -8.99 -6.40 -37.55
N THR A 225 -7.68 -6.20 -37.40
CA THR A 225 -6.99 -4.93 -37.72
C THR A 225 -6.21 -4.99 -39.05
N VAL A 226 -6.62 -5.86 -39.97
CA VAL A 226 -6.13 -5.88 -41.37
C VAL A 226 -6.98 -4.96 -42.24
#